data_AF-A0A2N6A8B5-F1
#
_entry.id   AF-A0A2N6A8B5-F1
#
_cell.length_a   1.000
_cell.length_b   1.000
_cell.length_c   1.000
_cell.angle_alpha   90.00
_cell.angle_beta   90.00
_cell.angle_gamma   90.00
#
_symmetry.space_group_name_H-M   'P 1'
#
loop_
_entity.id
_entity.type
_entity.pdbx_description
1 polymer ?
#
loop_
_entity_poly.entity_id
_entity_poly.type
_entity_poly.pdbx_seq_one_letter_code
_entity_poly.pdbx_strand_id
1 'polypeptide(L)'
;METINKIQINGSVKTDALGNILERSTLLNIRTDDVAEAIQLFSQLKNHMDSQASIGAEPEPKRITANDLFPDEEDESSTCPECGNKLVQRSGRNGFFYGCKSYPNCRYTKQA
;
A
#
# COMPACT_ATOMS: atom_id res chain seq x y z
N MET A 1 17.94 -12.04 49.10
CA MET A 1 18.09 -11.40 47.77
C MET A 1 17.08 -12.06 46.87
N GLU A 2 15.89 -11.46 46.75
CA GLU A 2 14.83 -12.02 45.91
C GLU A 2 15.13 -11.68 44.45
N THR A 3 15.32 -12.72 43.64
CA THR A 3 15.44 -12.64 42.19
C THR A 3 14.06 -12.30 41.62
N ILE A 4 13.70 -11.02 41.61
CA ILE A 4 12.49 -10.54 40.93
C ILE A 4 12.71 -10.74 39.43
N ASN A 5 11.84 -11.53 38.79
CA ASN A 5 11.83 -11.74 37.34
C ASN A 5 11.70 -10.37 36.64
N LYS A 6 12.80 -9.85 36.08
CA LYS A 6 12.91 -8.47 35.59
C LYS A 6 12.26 -8.21 34.23
N ILE A 7 11.76 -9.26 33.56
CA ILE A 7 11.25 -9.19 32.19
C ILE A 7 9.96 -9.99 32.07
N GLN A 8 8.90 -9.36 31.58
CA GLN A 8 7.64 -10.01 31.21
C GLN A 8 7.32 -9.75 29.75
N ILE A 9 6.96 -10.81 29.02
CA ILE A 9 6.58 -10.76 27.60
C ILE A 9 5.15 -11.26 27.45
N ASN A 10 4.28 -10.42 26.90
CA ASN A 10 2.91 -10.80 26.57
C ASN A 10 2.68 -10.61 25.07
N GLY A 11 2.15 -11.62 24.38
CA GLY A 11 1.83 -11.56 22.95
C GLY A 11 0.32 -11.62 22.71
N SER A 12 -0.16 -10.96 21.66
CA SER A 12 -1.54 -11.06 21.20
C SER A 12 -1.59 -11.10 19.68
N VAL A 13 -2.42 -12.00 19.14
CA VAL A 13 -2.62 -12.19 17.70
C VAL A 13 -4.10 -12.09 17.41
N LYS A 14 -4.48 -11.24 16.46
CA LYS A 14 -5.85 -11.16 15.94
C LYS A 14 -5.90 -11.85 14.58
N THR A 15 -6.93 -12.67 14.37
CA THR A 15 -7.15 -13.38 13.11
C THR A 15 -8.54 -13.10 12.55
N ASP A 16 -8.70 -13.26 11.25
CA ASP A 16 -10.02 -13.31 10.61
C ASP A 16 -10.70 -14.68 10.82
N ALA A 17 -11.90 -14.84 10.26
CA ALA A 17 -12.66 -16.08 10.34
C ALA A 17 -12.04 -17.25 9.54
N LEU A 18 -11.09 -16.97 8.64
CA LEU A 18 -10.37 -17.96 7.84
C LEU A 18 -9.01 -18.34 8.46
N GLY A 19 -8.66 -17.75 9.60
CA GLY A 19 -7.40 -17.98 10.30
C GLY A 19 -6.21 -17.16 9.78
N ASN A 20 -6.45 -16.20 8.89
CA ASN A 20 -5.40 -15.28 8.45
C ASN A 20 -5.12 -14.25 9.55
N ILE A 21 -3.85 -13.85 9.66
CA ILE A 21 -3.39 -12.97 10.73
C ILE A 21 -3.59 -11.52 10.31
N LEU A 22 -4.40 -10.81 11.07
CA LEU A 22 -4.71 -9.40 10.85
C LEU A 22 -3.76 -8.49 11.64
N GLU A 23 -3.38 -8.89 12.85
CA GLU A 23 -2.53 -8.09 13.73
C GLU A 23 -1.71 -9.00 14.65
N ARG A 24 -0.42 -8.69 14.85
CA ARG A 24 0.43 -9.30 15.87
C ARG A 24 1.03 -8.20 16.73
N SER A 25 0.87 -8.32 18.04
CA SER A 25 1.45 -7.39 19.00
C SER A 25 2.20 -8.14 20.10
N THR A 26 3.34 -7.61 20.50
CA THR A 26 4.14 -8.13 21.62
C THR A 26 4.47 -6.98 22.55
N LEU A 27 4.05 -7.09 23.81
CA LEU A 27 4.38 -6.15 24.87
C LEU A 27 5.52 -6.70 25.71
N LEU A 28 6.63 -5.97 25.74
CA LEU A 28 7.80 -6.26 26.56
C LEU A 28 7.84 -5.27 27.74
N ASN A 29 7.69 -5.79 28.97
CA ASN A 29 7.82 -5.01 30.19
C ASN A 29 9.17 -5.32 30.84
N ILE A 30 10.05 -4.33 30.92
CA ILE A 30 11.35 -4.41 31.58
C ILE A 30 11.31 -3.51 32.81
N ARG A 31 11.64 -4.06 33.98
CA ARG A 31 11.71 -3.30 35.24
C ARG A 31 13.17 -3.09 35.64
N THR A 32 13.58 -1.83 35.75
CA THR A 32 14.88 -1.42 36.31
C THR A 32 14.64 -0.36 37.40
N ASP A 33 15.56 -0.32 38.36
CA ASP A 33 15.58 0.64 39.46
C ASP A 33 16.42 1.89 39.11
N ASP A 34 17.10 1.89 37.95
CA ASP A 34 17.94 2.99 37.46
C ASP A 34 17.34 3.63 36.19
N VAL A 35 17.09 4.94 36.25
CA VAL A 35 16.47 5.70 35.15
C VAL A 35 17.42 5.87 33.97
N ALA A 36 18.72 6.02 34.20
CA ALA A 36 19.70 6.15 33.12
C ALA A 36 19.85 4.83 32.37
N GLU A 37 19.87 3.71 33.09
CA GLU A 37 19.84 2.36 32.50
C GLU A 37 18.57 2.15 31.66
N ALA A 38 17.40 2.57 32.16
CA ALA A 38 16.13 2.47 31.44
C ALA A 38 16.16 3.19 30.08
N ILE A 39 16.68 4.41 30.05
CA ILE A 39 16.77 5.23 28.83
C ILE A 39 17.71 4.56 27.81
N GLN A 40 18.84 4.01 28.26
CA GLN A 40 19.80 3.32 27.39
C GLN A 40 19.19 2.06 26.78
N LEU A 41 18.51 1.24 27.59
CA LEU A 41 17.84 0.04 27.13
C LEU A 41 16.74 0.36 26.10
N PHE A 42 15.94 1.41 26.35
CA PHE A 42 14.92 1.85 25.40
C PHE A 42 15.52 2.30 24.07
N SER A 43 16.59 3.10 24.09
CA SER A 43 17.27 3.57 22.88
C SER A 43 17.85 2.41 22.06
N GLN A 44 18.52 1.46 22.74
CA GLN A 44 19.07 0.27 22.10
C GLN A 44 17.98 -0.59 21.45
N LEU A 45 16.87 -0.83 22.17
CA LEU A 45 15.74 -1.59 21.66
C LEU A 45 15.11 -0.90 20.44
N LYS A 46 14.88 0.42 20.52
CA LYS A 46 14.31 1.21 19.43
C LYS A 46 15.19 1.12 18.18
N ASN A 47 16.50 1.33 18.32
CA ASN A 47 17.42 1.25 17.19
C ASN A 47 17.48 -0.16 16.58
N HIS A 48 17.45 -1.21 17.42
CA HIS A 48 17.39 -2.58 16.91
C HIS A 48 16.09 -2.84 16.13
N MET A 49 14.95 -2.41 16.67
CA MET A 49 13.65 -2.51 15.99
C MET A 49 13.63 -1.74 14.67
N ASP A 50 14.14 -0.51 14.65
CA ASP A 50 14.21 0.32 13.44
C ASP A 50 15.19 -0.27 12.40
N SER A 51 16.29 -0.89 12.84
CA SER A 51 17.26 -1.55 11.96
C SER A 51 16.74 -2.86 11.35
N GLN A 52 15.85 -3.55 12.07
CA GLN A 52 15.14 -4.74 11.57
C GLN A 52 13.83 -4.39 10.84
N ALA A 53 13.42 -3.12 10.85
CA ALA A 53 12.26 -2.63 10.09
C ALA A 53 12.52 -2.54 8.57
N SER A 54 13.45 -3.32 8.04
CA SER A 54 13.53 -3.68 6.63
C SER A 54 12.44 -4.69 6.22
N ILE A 55 11.26 -4.61 6.83
CA ILE A 55 10.00 -4.86 6.11
C ILE A 55 9.64 -3.47 5.62
N GLY A 56 10.17 -3.12 4.44
CA GLY A 56 10.01 -1.79 3.86
C GLY A 56 8.55 -1.39 3.96
N ALA A 57 8.31 -0.12 4.35
CA ALA A 57 7.01 0.52 4.34
C ALA A 57 6.11 -0.21 3.34
N GLU A 58 5.13 -0.98 3.85
CA GLU A 58 4.20 -1.64 2.95
C GLU A 58 3.73 -0.51 2.03
N PRO A 59 4.02 -0.58 0.72
CA PRO A 59 3.58 0.48 -0.16
C PRO A 59 2.08 0.53 0.07
N GLU A 60 1.57 1.67 0.57
CA GLU A 60 0.14 1.81 0.83
C GLU A 60 -0.58 1.20 -0.36
N PRO A 61 -1.54 0.29 -0.16
CA PRO A 61 -2.12 -0.49 -1.25
C PRO A 61 -2.57 0.48 -2.32
N LYS A 62 -1.80 0.56 -3.41
CA LYS A 62 -2.07 1.52 -4.48
C LYS A 62 -3.47 1.21 -4.94
N ARG A 63 -4.38 2.17 -4.81
CA ARG A 63 -5.73 2.02 -5.37
C ARG A 63 -5.56 1.74 -6.85
N ILE A 64 -5.77 0.50 -7.23
CA ILE A 64 -5.69 0.05 -8.61
C ILE A 64 -6.86 0.71 -9.32
N THR A 65 -6.56 1.60 -10.25
CA THR A 65 -7.52 2.24 -11.13
C THR A 65 -7.78 1.33 -12.32
N ALA A 66 -8.89 1.57 -13.04
CA ALA A 66 -9.17 0.82 -14.28
C ALA A 66 -8.00 0.90 -15.29
N ASN A 67 -7.24 2.00 -15.27
CA ASN A 67 -6.10 2.22 -16.15
C ASN A 67 -4.88 1.35 -15.82
N ASP A 68 -4.77 0.88 -14.58
CA ASP A 68 -3.65 0.02 -14.14
C ASP A 68 -3.84 -1.43 -14.61
N LEU A 69 -5.08 -1.89 -14.76
CA LEU A 69 -5.41 -3.21 -15.30
C LEU A 69 -5.54 -3.21 -16.83
N PHE A 70 -6.01 -2.09 -17.39
CA PHE A 70 -6.29 -1.94 -18.81
C PHE A 70 -5.65 -0.63 -19.30
N PRO A 71 -4.36 -0.65 -19.65
CA PRO A 71 -3.69 0.53 -20.16
C PRO A 71 -4.32 0.97 -21.49
N ASP A 72 -4.45 2.29 -21.64
CA ASP A 72 -4.93 2.97 -22.84
C ASP A 72 -4.00 2.64 -24.02
N GLU A 73 -4.42 1.78 -24.96
CA GLU A 73 -3.67 1.50 -26.19
C GLU A 73 -3.96 2.58 -27.26
N GLU A 74 -2.90 3.19 -27.78
CA GLU A 74 -3.01 4.19 -28.85
C GLU A 74 -3.10 3.49 -30.20
N ASP A 75 -4.26 3.57 -30.85
CA ASP A 75 -4.40 3.11 -32.23
C ASP A 75 -3.84 4.17 -33.19
N GLU A 76 -2.63 3.93 -33.71
CA GLU A 76 -2.00 4.82 -34.69
C GLU A 76 -2.79 4.93 -36.00
N SER A 77 -3.70 3.98 -36.25
CA SER A 77 -4.48 3.90 -37.48
C SER A 77 -5.72 4.80 -37.50
N SER A 78 -6.15 5.33 -36.34
CA SER A 78 -7.45 6.01 -36.23
C SER A 78 -7.35 7.46 -35.76
N THR A 79 -7.76 8.37 -36.65
CA THR A 79 -7.77 9.82 -36.42
C THR A 79 -9.18 10.27 -36.06
N CYS A 80 -9.29 11.16 -35.07
CA CYS A 80 -10.56 11.77 -34.66
C CYS A 80 -11.08 12.71 -35.77
N PRO A 81 -12.32 12.53 -36.25
CA PRO A 81 -12.89 13.38 -37.29
C PRO A 81 -13.25 14.80 -36.83
N GLU A 82 -13.34 15.04 -35.52
CA GLU A 82 -13.71 16.36 -34.98
C GLU A 82 -12.52 17.29 -34.78
N CYS A 83 -11.34 16.76 -34.42
CA CYS A 83 -10.18 17.57 -34.06
C CYS A 83 -8.85 17.10 -34.64
N GLY A 84 -8.82 15.97 -35.39
CA GLY A 84 -7.61 15.46 -36.02
C GLY A 84 -6.61 14.77 -35.07
N ASN A 85 -6.89 14.67 -33.77
CA ASN A 85 -6.04 13.96 -32.83
C ASN A 85 -6.26 12.44 -32.89
N LYS A 86 -5.30 11.65 -32.38
CA LYS A 86 -5.43 10.18 -32.30
C LYS A 86 -6.63 9.75 -31.44
N LEU A 87 -7.22 8.60 -31.78
CA LEU A 87 -8.13 7.91 -30.87
C LEU A 87 -7.36 6.90 -30.01
N VAL A 88 -7.88 6.66 -28.82
CA VAL A 88 -7.29 5.79 -27.80
C VAL A 88 -8.35 4.78 -27.38
N GLN A 89 -7.99 3.50 -27.29
CA GLN A 89 -8.89 2.47 -26.80
C GLN A 89 -9.02 2.57 -25.28
N ARG A 90 -10.24 2.66 -24.78
CA ARG A 90 -10.56 2.79 -23.36
C ARG A 90 -11.56 1.75 -22.92
N SER A 91 -11.51 1.35 -21.66
CA SER A 91 -12.52 0.50 -21.04
C SER A 91 -13.66 1.34 -20.46
N GLY A 92 -14.90 0.94 -20.73
CA GLY A 92 -16.11 1.57 -20.19
C GLY A 92 -17.11 0.52 -19.69
N ARG A 93 -18.24 0.98 -19.17
CA ARG A 93 -19.30 0.10 -18.62
C ARG A 93 -19.79 -0.96 -19.61
N ASN A 94 -19.81 -0.62 -20.91
CA ASN A 94 -20.36 -1.47 -21.96
C ASN A 94 -19.28 -2.21 -22.77
N GLY A 95 -18.04 -2.25 -22.27
CA GLY A 95 -16.88 -2.80 -22.99
C GLY A 95 -15.94 -1.71 -23.49
N PHE A 96 -15.08 -2.07 -24.45
CA PHE A 96 -14.09 -1.18 -25.02
C PHE A 96 -14.70 -0.17 -26.00
N PHE A 97 -14.13 1.03 -26.05
CA PHE A 97 -14.50 2.07 -27.01
C PHE A 97 -13.29 2.92 -27.37
N TYR A 98 -13.32 3.56 -28.54
CA TYR A 98 -12.31 4.54 -28.95
C TYR A 98 -12.75 5.94 -28.51
N GLY A 99 -11.94 6.62 -27.70
CA GLY A 99 -12.13 8.01 -27.31
C GLY A 99 -11.05 8.92 -27.86
N CYS A 100 -11.36 10.19 -28.13
CA CYS A 100 -10.34 11.15 -28.54
C CYS A 100 -9.30 11.39 -27.43
N LYS A 101 -8.00 11.37 -27.79
CA LYS A 101 -6.89 11.66 -26.88
C LYS A 101 -7.00 13.05 -26.22
N SER A 102 -7.68 13.99 -26.86
CA SER A 102 -7.85 15.37 -26.37
C SER A 102 -9.06 15.58 -25.46
N TYR A 103 -9.72 14.52 -24.98
CA TYR A 103 -10.73 14.65 -23.93
C TYR A 103 -10.14 15.37 -22.69
N PRO A 104 -10.84 16.33 -22.05
CA PRO A 104 -12.25 16.70 -22.21
C PRO A 104 -12.55 17.73 -23.30
N ASN A 105 -11.53 18.26 -23.99
CA ASN A 105 -11.68 19.29 -25.01
C ASN A 105 -12.33 18.77 -26.30
N CYS A 106 -12.14 17.48 -26.60
CA CYS A 106 -12.84 16.77 -27.67
C CYS A 106 -13.56 15.55 -27.07
N ARG A 107 -14.87 15.46 -27.28
CA ARG A 107 -15.73 14.42 -26.70
C ARG A 107 -16.13 13.32 -27.69
N TYR A 108 -15.53 13.31 -28.87
CA TYR A 108 -15.75 12.27 -29.86
C TYR A 108 -15.44 10.88 -29.29
N THR A 109 -16.37 9.95 -29.49
CA THR A 109 -16.21 8.53 -29.19
C THR A 109 -16.74 7.67 -30.33
N LYS A 110 -16.16 6.48 -30.49
CA LYS A 110 -16.55 5.47 -31.47
C LYS A 110 -16.55 4.10 -30.80
N GLN A 111 -17.48 3.22 -31.17
CA GLN A 111 -17.43 1.82 -30.71
C GLN A 111 -16.16 1.14 -31.23
N ALA A 112 -15.54 0.32 -30.37
CA ALA A 112 -14.37 -0.46 -30.73
C ALA A 112 -14.72 -1.57 -31.72
#